data_AF-A0A198A0Y4-F1
#
_entry.id   AF-A0A198A0Y4-F1
#
_cell.length_a   1.000
_cell.length_b   1.000
_cell.length_c   1.000
_cell.angle_alpha   90.00
_cell.angle_beta   90.00
_cell.angle_gamma   90.00
#
_symmetry.space_group_name_H-M   'P 1'
#
loop_
_entity.id
_entity.type
_entity.pdbx_description
1 polymer ?
#
loop_
_entity_poly.entity_id
_entity_poly.type
_entity_poly.pdbx_seq_one_letter_code
_entity_poly.pdbx_strand_id
1 'polypeptide(L)'
;MVEGKGELRRPYIRKEVRKEVENRAPKTDDGKFIDPNTGKPIEGKYDLGHKPGNEHWREAEKAKKQGLTQKEFNDRMNNPDKYQIEDPKSNRSHKYEMP
;
A
#
# COMPACT_ATOMS: atom_id res chain seq x y z
N MET A 1 -35.37 -3.74 0.16
CA MET A 1 -34.06 -4.18 0.67
C MET A 1 -33.10 -3.04 0.44
N VAL A 2 -32.65 -2.36 1.49
CA VAL A 2 -31.65 -1.29 1.37
C VAL A 2 -30.30 -1.98 1.59
N GLU A 3 -29.68 -2.45 0.51
CA GLU A 3 -28.31 -2.98 0.58
C GLU A 3 -27.41 -1.87 1.12
N GLY A 4 -26.91 -2.06 2.33
CA GLY A 4 -26.02 -1.12 2.97
C GLY A 4 -24.85 -0.84 2.04
N LYS A 5 -24.54 0.45 1.82
CA LYS A 5 -23.31 0.93 1.19
C LYS A 5 -22.12 0.45 2.03
N GLY A 6 -21.76 -0.83 1.90
CA GLY A 6 -20.65 -1.42 2.61
C GLY A 6 -19.37 -0.73 2.17
N GLU A 7 -18.67 -0.08 3.09
CA GLU A 7 -17.34 0.44 2.81
C GLU A 7 -16.47 -0.69 2.29
N LEU A 8 -15.84 -0.48 1.12
CA LEU A 8 -14.89 -1.43 0.56
C LEU A 8 -13.78 -1.67 1.58
N ARG A 9 -13.70 -2.90 2.07
CA ARG A 9 -12.77 -3.28 3.14
C ARG A 9 -11.35 -3.29 2.61
N ARG A 10 -10.38 -3.05 3.51
CA ARG A 10 -8.95 -3.22 3.25
C ARG A 10 -8.68 -4.66 2.75
N PRO A 11 -8.22 -4.84 1.51
CA PRO A 11 -7.89 -6.15 1.00
C PRO A 11 -6.60 -6.68 1.61
N TYR A 12 -6.51 -8.00 1.69
CA TYR A 12 -5.24 -8.66 1.91
C TYR A 12 -4.37 -8.59 0.65
N ILE A 13 -3.12 -8.17 0.81
CA ILE A 13 -2.15 -8.10 -0.28
C ILE A 13 -1.52 -9.48 -0.46
N ARG A 14 -1.64 -10.03 -1.67
CA ARG A 14 -1.11 -11.34 -2.03
C ARG A 14 0.42 -11.35 -1.88
N LYS A 15 0.94 -12.51 -1.50
CA LYS A 15 2.39 -12.71 -1.32
C LYS A 15 3.18 -12.41 -2.59
N GLU A 16 2.62 -12.69 -3.77
CA GLU A 16 3.23 -12.38 -5.06
C GLU A 16 3.46 -10.88 -5.25
N VAL A 17 2.47 -10.06 -4.91
CA VAL A 17 2.51 -8.60 -5.01
C VAL A 17 3.58 -8.05 -4.07
N ARG A 18 3.60 -8.55 -2.83
CA ARG A 18 4.61 -8.16 -1.85
C ARG A 18 6.02 -8.49 -2.34
N LYS A 19 6.24 -9.70 -2.85
CA LYS A 19 7.54 -10.14 -3.36
C LYS A 19 7.99 -9.28 -4.55
N GLU A 20 7.08 -8.90 -5.42
CA GLU A 20 7.36 -8.01 -6.53
C GLU A 20 7.76 -6.60 -6.04
N VAL A 21 7.06 -6.06 -5.05
CA VAL A 21 7.44 -4.77 -4.43
C VAL A 21 8.84 -4.87 -3.79
N GLU A 22 9.14 -5.97 -3.11
CA GLU A 22 10.47 -6.22 -2.53
C GLU A 22 11.57 -6.38 -3.60
N ASN A 23 11.26 -6.97 -4.75
CA ASN A 23 12.22 -7.09 -5.86
C ASN A 23 12.51 -5.74 -6.52
N ARG A 24 11.49 -4.87 -6.62
CA ARG A 24 11.61 -3.52 -7.19
C ARG A 24 12.19 -2.51 -6.21
N ALA A 25 12.16 -2.81 -4.91
CA ALA A 25 12.62 -1.89 -3.89
C ALA A 25 14.15 -1.71 -3.93
N PRO A 26 14.65 -0.46 -3.85
CA PRO A 26 16.07 -0.21 -3.79
C PRO A 26 16.67 -0.83 -2.52
N LYS A 27 17.89 -1.37 -2.64
CA LYS A 27 18.63 -1.96 -1.54
C LYS A 27 20.04 -1.38 -1.50
N THR A 28 20.62 -1.28 -0.31
CA THR A 28 22.04 -0.99 -0.14
C THR A 28 22.88 -2.20 -0.54
N ASP A 29 24.19 -2.04 -0.74
CA ASP A 29 25.14 -3.15 -0.90
C ASP A 29 25.05 -4.21 0.22
N ASP A 30 24.74 -3.78 1.44
CA ASP A 30 24.52 -4.67 2.60
C ASP A 30 23.20 -5.48 2.55
N GLY A 31 22.38 -5.28 1.50
CA GLY A 31 21.10 -5.96 1.31
C GLY A 31 19.93 -5.36 2.10
N LYS A 32 20.11 -4.24 2.81
CA LYS A 32 19.03 -3.52 3.50
C LYS A 32 18.16 -2.76 2.50
N PHE A 33 16.84 -2.80 2.67
CA PHE A 33 15.91 -1.98 1.88
C PHE A 33 16.14 -0.49 2.14
N ILE A 34 16.00 0.34 1.11
CA ILE A 34 16.08 1.80 1.20
C ILE A 34 14.66 2.35 1.14
N ASP A 35 14.29 3.15 2.15
CA ASP A 35 13.01 3.86 2.17
C ASP A 35 13.01 4.94 1.08
N PRO A 36 12.09 4.88 0.10
CA PRO A 36 12.10 5.79 -1.05
C PRO A 36 11.71 7.23 -0.69
N ASN A 37 11.05 7.46 0.46
CA ASN A 37 10.66 8.81 0.88
C ASN A 37 11.82 9.55 1.54
N THR A 38 12.64 8.83 2.31
CA THR A 38 13.75 9.40 3.10
C THR A 38 15.12 9.16 2.47
N GLY A 39 15.23 8.21 1.53
CA GLY A 39 16.49 7.78 0.93
C GLY A 39 17.41 7.04 1.90
N LYS A 40 16.91 6.63 3.07
CA LYS A 40 17.69 5.99 4.14
C LYS A 40 17.48 4.48 4.15
N PRO A 41 18.51 3.70 4.51
CA PRO A 41 18.32 2.27 4.75
C PRO A 41 17.34 2.05 5.91
N ILE A 42 16.43 1.10 5.73
CA ILE A 42 15.48 0.64 6.74
C ILE A 42 16.22 -0.30 7.68
N GLU A 43 16.22 0.04 8.96
CA GLU A 43 16.87 -0.75 10.00
C GLU A 43 15.83 -1.65 10.68
N GLY A 44 15.85 -2.94 10.34
CA GLY A 44 14.98 -3.96 10.93
C GLY A 44 13.82 -4.39 10.02
N LYS A 45 12.64 -4.60 10.61
CA LYS A 45 11.48 -5.09 9.88
C LYS A 45 10.86 -3.96 9.07
N TYR A 46 10.83 -4.10 7.76
CA TYR A 46 10.18 -3.15 6.87
C TYR A 46 8.64 -3.28 6.93
N ASP A 47 7.94 -2.21 6.56
CA ASP A 47 6.49 -2.21 6.32
C ASP A 47 6.18 -2.02 4.83
N LEU A 48 5.02 -2.53 4.39
CA LEU A 48 4.51 -2.32 3.03
C LEU A 48 3.55 -1.13 3.04
N GLY A 49 4.05 0.03 2.65
CA GLY A 49 3.30 1.28 2.58
C GLY A 49 2.62 1.50 1.24
N HIS A 50 1.70 2.46 1.20
CA HIS A 50 1.08 2.93 -0.03
C HIS A 50 1.96 4.00 -0.69
N LYS A 51 2.16 3.92 -2.00
CA LYS A 51 2.78 5.02 -2.73
C LYS A 51 1.90 6.27 -2.65
N PRO A 52 2.48 7.48 -2.65
CA PRO A 52 1.73 8.73 -2.67
C PRO A 52 0.63 8.73 -3.75
N GLY A 53 -0.61 9.08 -3.36
CA GLY A 53 -1.77 9.10 -4.26
C GLY A 53 -2.47 7.76 -4.50
N ASN A 54 -1.95 6.65 -3.94
CA ASN A 54 -2.57 5.33 -3.94
C ASN A 54 -3.12 4.94 -2.56
N GLU A 55 -3.47 5.93 -1.75
CA GLU A 55 -4.04 5.70 -0.42
C GLU A 55 -5.33 4.88 -0.50
N HIS A 56 -5.53 4.01 0.49
CA HIS A 56 -6.67 3.11 0.52
C HIS A 56 -8.02 3.85 0.41
N TRP A 57 -8.19 4.96 1.14
CA TRP A 57 -9.44 5.73 1.14
C TRP A 57 -9.75 6.28 -0.26
N ARG A 58 -8.74 6.82 -0.95
CA ARG A 58 -8.87 7.37 -2.31
C ARG A 58 -9.21 6.29 -3.33
N GLU A 59 -8.56 5.12 -3.24
CA GLU A 59 -8.87 3.99 -4.12
C GLU A 59 -10.24 3.40 -3.81
N ALA A 60 -10.65 3.35 -2.54
CA ALA A 60 -11.99 2.91 -2.14
C ALA A 60 -13.07 3.87 -2.63
N GLU A 61 -12.86 5.18 -2.56
CA GLU A 61 -13.79 6.17 -3.12
C GLU A 61 -13.91 6.06 -4.64
N LYS A 62 -12.78 5.92 -5.36
CA LYS A 62 -12.79 5.69 -6.81
C LYS A 62 -13.54 4.41 -7.16
N ALA A 63 -13.32 3.34 -6.41
CA ALA A 63 -13.96 2.06 -6.63
C ALA A 63 -15.47 2.12 -6.34
N LYS A 64 -15.88 2.83 -5.28
CA LYS A 64 -17.29 3.14 -5.01
C LYS A 64 -17.93 3.94 -6.16
N LYS A 65 -17.26 4.98 -6.66
CA LYS A 65 -17.74 5.80 -7.80
C LYS A 65 -17.87 5.00 -9.10
N GLN A 66 -16.99 4.02 -9.30
CA GLN A 66 -17.02 3.11 -10.44
C GLN A 66 -17.97 1.91 -10.25
N GLY A 67 -18.58 1.75 -9.07
CA GLY A 67 -19.46 0.62 -8.77
C GLY A 67 -18.75 -0.73 -8.65
N LEU A 68 -17.45 -0.74 -8.33
CA LEU A 68 -16.69 -1.98 -8.18
C LEU A 68 -17.20 -2.79 -6.99
N THR A 69 -17.25 -4.11 -7.19
CA THR A 69 -17.44 -5.08 -6.12
C THR A 69 -16.18 -5.17 -5.24
N GLN A 70 -16.32 -5.74 -4.04
CA GLN A 70 -15.18 -6.02 -3.16
C GLN A 70 -14.11 -6.89 -3.86
N LYS A 71 -14.51 -7.83 -4.72
CA LYS A 71 -13.57 -8.70 -5.46
C LYS A 71 -12.75 -7.91 -6.46
N GLU A 72 -13.39 -7.04 -7.25
CA GLU A 72 -12.71 -6.17 -8.21
C GLU A 72 -11.81 -5.16 -7.49
N PHE A 73 -12.27 -4.62 -6.37
CA PHE A 73 -11.46 -3.76 -5.54
C PHE A 73 -10.24 -4.48 -4.96
N ASN A 74 -10.41 -5.73 -4.51
CA ASN A 74 -9.29 -6.56 -4.05
C ASN A 74 -8.27 -6.77 -5.17
N ASP A 75 -8.72 -7.07 -6.38
CA ASP A 75 -7.82 -7.29 -7.52
C ASP A 75 -7.09 -5.99 -7.91
N ARG A 76 -7.83 -4.87 -7.97
CA ARG A 76 -7.30 -3.52 -8.18
C ARG A 76 -6.24 -3.15 -7.14
N MET A 77 -6.41 -3.56 -5.89
CA MET A 77 -5.45 -3.32 -4.82
C MET A 77 -4.32 -4.35 -4.80
N ASN A 78 -4.43 -5.49 -5.48
CA ASN A 78 -3.32 -6.43 -5.64
C ASN A 78 -2.39 -6.02 -6.80
N ASN A 79 -2.05 -4.74 -6.87
CA ASN A 79 -1.13 -4.19 -7.85
C ASN A 79 0.15 -3.69 -7.15
N PRO A 80 1.33 -4.26 -7.46
CA PRO A 80 2.60 -3.91 -6.82
C PRO A 80 2.97 -2.44 -7.02
N ASP A 81 2.53 -1.80 -8.11
CA ASP A 81 2.85 -0.41 -8.41
C ASP A 81 2.22 0.58 -7.42
N LYS A 82 1.25 0.14 -6.61
CA LYS A 82 0.60 0.93 -5.57
C LYS A 82 1.33 0.92 -4.24
N TYR A 83 2.32 0.05 -4.07
CA TYR A 83 3.00 -0.15 -2.79
C TYR A 83 4.49 0.12 -2.91
N GLN A 84 5.09 0.44 -1.78
CA GLN A 84 6.53 0.59 -1.63
C GLN A 84 6.97 0.10 -0.25
N ILE A 85 8.24 -0.27 -0.13
CA ILE A 85 8.83 -0.68 1.15
C ILE A 85 9.20 0.58 1.93
N GLU A 86 8.67 0.72 3.14
CA GLU A 86 8.86 1.91 3.97
C GLU A 86 9.29 1.54 5.39
N ASP A 87 9.95 2.49 6.05
CA ASP A 87 10.27 2.34 7.46
C ASP A 87 9.01 2.43 8.34
N PRO A 88 8.78 1.48 9.27
CA PRO A 88 7.61 1.48 10.16
C PRO A 88 7.43 2.76 10.97
N LYS A 89 8.52 3.44 11.36
CA LYS A 89 8.44 4.69 12.15
C LYS A 89 7.91 5.83 11.30
N SER A 90 8.30 5.88 10.02
CA SER A 90 7.76 6.86 9.06
C SER A 90 6.29 6.59 8.76
N ASN A 91 5.92 5.32 8.56
CA ASN A 91 4.56 4.92 8.21
C ASN A 91 3.56 5.06 9.38
N ARG A 92 3.94 4.68 10.62
CA ARG A 92 3.04 4.75 11.79
C ARG A 92 2.84 6.15 12.36
N SER A 93 3.60 7.14 11.92
CA SER A 93 3.45 8.50 12.44
C SER A 93 2.19 9.21 11.91
N HIS A 94 1.40 8.61 11.00
CA HIS A 94 0.29 9.26 10.29
C HIS A 94 0.69 10.61 9.67
N LYS A 95 2.00 10.90 9.55
CA LYS A 95 2.52 12.23 9.23
C LYS A 95 2.24 12.63 7.79
N TYR A 96 1.95 11.65 6.95
CA TYR A 96 1.60 11.78 5.54
C TYR A 96 0.18 11.29 5.23
N GLU A 97 -0.56 10.79 6.22
CA GLU A 97 -2.00 10.58 6.12
C GLU A 97 -2.65 11.89 6.58
N MET A 98 -2.79 12.84 5.65
CA MET A 98 -3.48 14.10 5.92
C MET A 98 -4.93 13.80 6.38
N PRO A 99 -5.42 14.47 7.43
CA PRO A 99 -6.81 14.37 7.89
C PRO A 99 -7.82 14.90 6.87
#